data_AF-A0A137Q838-F1
#
_entry.id   AF-A0A137Q838-F1
#
_cell.length_a   1.000
_cell.length_b   1.000
_cell.length_c   1.000
_cell.angle_alpha   90.00
_cell.angle_beta   90.00
_cell.angle_gamma   90.00
#
_symmetry.space_group_name_H-M   'P 1'
#
loop_
_entity.id
_entity.type
_entity.pdbx_description
1 polymer ?
#
loop_
_entity_poly.entity_id
_entity_poly.type
_entity_poly.pdbx_seq_one_letter_code
_entity_poly.pdbx_strand_id
1 'polypeptide(L)'
;MEQLVHDKVESFWRAIQIDMKRRGQIIVTFSEKRPKKSWYQLYMADEEVPWEQWIINVEFRQHNTEKDRLTFNNNLANTLSKTIQTMLVHTSSERGRAVVPPITQSSGISPFPFKIATHVGGVEVGTS
;
A
#
# COMPACT_ATOMS: atom_id res chain seq x y z
N MET A 1 -12.80 -0.51 6.77
CA MET A 1 -11.46 -0.10 6.30
C MET A 1 -10.39 -0.49 7.32
N GLU A 2 -10.52 -0.05 8.57
CA GLU A 2 -9.57 -0.42 9.64
C GLU A 2 -9.39 -1.94 9.79
N GLN A 3 -10.48 -2.72 9.79
CA GLN A 3 -10.40 -4.18 9.86
C GLN A 3 -9.57 -4.78 8.71
N LEU A 4 -9.81 -4.34 7.47
CA LEU A 4 -9.05 -4.80 6.31
C LEU A 4 -7.55 -4.51 6.46
N VAL A 5 -7.21 -3.31 6.95
CA VAL A 5 -5.81 -2.95 7.22
C VAL A 5 -5.23 -3.84 8.30
N HIS A 6 -5.97 -4.07 9.38
CA HIS A 6 -5.55 -4.95 10.47
C HIS A 6 -5.29 -6.38 9.98
N ASP A 7 -6.22 -6.97 9.23
CA ASP A 7 -6.10 -8.34 8.71
C ASP A 7 -4.90 -8.50 7.77
N LYS A 8 -4.66 -7.50 6.90
CA LYS A 8 -3.50 -7.48 5.99
C LYS A 8 -2.18 -7.33 6.75
N VAL A 9 -2.13 -6.45 7.75
CA VAL A 9 -0.96 -6.26 8.60
C VAL A 9 -0.66 -7.50 9.44
N GLU A 10 -1.69 -8.16 9.98
CA GLU A 10 -1.54 -9.38 10.75
C GLU A 10 -1.01 -10.53 9.87
N SER A 11 -1.58 -10.72 8.68
CA SER A 11 -1.11 -11.72 7.71
C SER A 11 0.35 -11.48 7.32
N PHE A 12 0.70 -10.21 7.07
CA PHE A 12 2.06 -9.80 6.77
C PHE A 12 3.02 -10.08 7.95
N TRP A 13 2.60 -9.74 9.17
CA TRP A 13 3.38 -9.96 10.39
C TRP A 13 3.70 -11.44 10.59
N ARG A 14 2.71 -12.33 10.46
CA ARG A 14 2.91 -13.78 10.57
C ARG A 14 3.90 -14.30 9.52
N ALA A 15 3.80 -13.80 8.28
CA ALA A 15 4.70 -14.21 7.21
C ALA A 15 6.14 -13.72 7.40
N ILE A 16 6.35 -12.45 7.74
CA ILE A 16 7.70 -11.86 7.87
C ILE A 16 8.48 -12.42 9.06
N GLN A 17 7.80 -12.92 10.09
CA GLN A 17 8.44 -13.59 11.23
C GLN A 17 9.13 -14.91 10.84
N ILE A 18 8.58 -15.61 9.83
CA ILE A 18 9.08 -16.90 9.35
C ILE A 18 10.15 -16.71 8.26
N ASP A 19 10.12 -15.59 7.54
CA ASP A 19 11.09 -15.29 6.50
C ASP A 19 12.50 -15.08 7.04
N MET A 20 13.47 -15.74 6.41
CA MET A 20 14.88 -15.68 6.82
C MET A 20 15.50 -14.29 6.62
N LYS A 21 15.07 -13.55 5.60
CA LYS A 21 15.59 -12.21 5.29
C LYS A 21 14.93 -11.13 6.13
N ARG A 22 13.79 -11.43 6.78
CA ARG A 22 12.99 -10.50 7.59
C ARG A 22 12.65 -9.22 6.84
N ARG A 23 12.39 -9.35 5.53
CA ARG A 23 12.07 -8.24 4.63
C ARG A 23 10.77 -8.50 3.91
N GLY A 24 9.99 -7.44 3.73
CA GLY A 24 8.74 -7.51 3.00
C GLY A 24 8.33 -6.16 2.44
N GLN A 25 7.22 -6.16 1.70
CA GLN A 25 6.65 -4.98 1.07
C GLN A 25 5.15 -4.93 1.32
N ILE A 26 4.64 -3.74 1.60
CA ILE A 26 3.21 -3.44 1.58
C ILE A 26 2.98 -2.53 0.37
N ILE A 27 2.09 -2.95 -0.51
CA ILE A 27 1.80 -2.26 -1.77
C ILE A 27 0.35 -1.79 -1.70
N VAL A 28 0.14 -0.49 -1.85
CA VAL A 28 -1.18 0.12 -1.98
C VAL A 28 -1.34 0.63 -3.40
N THR A 29 -2.32 0.12 -4.12
CA THR A 29 -2.59 0.50 -5.51
C THR A 29 -3.91 1.22 -5.60
N PHE A 30 -3.90 2.44 -6.14
CA PHE A 30 -5.11 3.18 -6.50
C PHE A 30 -5.40 3.00 -7.99
N SER A 31 -6.66 2.71 -8.29
CA SER A 31 -7.12 2.48 -9.66
C SER A 31 -8.26 3.41 -10.02
N GLU A 32 -8.46 3.63 -11.31
CA GLU A 32 -9.65 4.29 -11.84
C GLU A 32 -10.55 3.24 -12.47
N LYS A 33 -11.88 3.41 -12.36
CA LYS A 33 -12.82 2.58 -13.11
C LYS A 33 -12.96 3.13 -14.52
N ARG A 34 -12.58 2.32 -15.51
CA ARG A 34 -12.79 2.65 -16.93
C ARG A 34 -13.76 1.64 -17.56
N PRO A 35 -14.75 2.11 -18.33
CA PRO A 35 -15.56 1.20 -19.13
C PRO A 35 -14.68 0.57 -20.22
N LYS A 36 -14.60 -0.76 -20.24
CA LYS A 36 -13.83 -1.48 -21.25
C LYS A 36 -14.56 -1.40 -22.60
N LYS A 37 -14.00 -0.67 -23.56
CA LYS A 37 -14.53 -0.64 -24.94
C LYS A 37 -14.12 -1.92 -25.67
N SER A 38 -14.94 -2.98 -25.57
CA SER A 38 -14.85 -4.14 -26.46
C SER A 38 -15.62 -3.86 -27.74
N TRP A 39 -14.97 -4.06 -28.89
CA TRP A 39 -15.54 -3.80 -30.22
C TRP A 39 -16.57 -4.84 -30.69
N TYR A 40 -16.75 -5.92 -29.92
CA TYR A 40 -17.77 -6.95 -30.13
C TYR A 40 -18.78 -6.98 -28.98
N GLN A 41 -19.92 -6.32 -29.22
CA GLN A 41 -21.09 -6.10 -28.36
C GLN A 41 -21.46 -7.24 -27.36
N LEU A 42 -21.64 -6.90 -26.07
CA LEU A 42 -22.90 -7.09 -25.28
C LEU A 42 -22.74 -6.73 -23.79
N TYR A 43 -21.51 -6.69 -23.25
CA TYR A 43 -21.25 -6.41 -21.84
C TYR A 43 -20.27 -5.25 -21.68
N MET A 44 -20.74 -4.13 -21.13
CA MET A 44 -19.89 -3.08 -20.57
C MET A 44 -19.32 -3.61 -19.26
N ALA A 45 -18.11 -4.17 -19.31
CA ALA A 45 -17.37 -4.51 -18.09
C ALA A 45 -16.56 -3.28 -17.66
N ASP A 46 -16.71 -2.87 -16.40
CA ASP A 46 -15.80 -1.91 -15.79
C ASP A 46 -14.45 -2.60 -15.53
N GLU A 47 -13.37 -1.95 -15.94
CA GLU A 47 -12.00 -2.35 -15.66
C GLU A 47 -11.37 -1.39 -14.64
N GLU A 48 -10.58 -1.92 -13.71
CA GLU A 48 -9.78 -1.13 -12.77
C GLU A 48 -8.39 -0.94 -13.35
N VAL A 49 -8.06 0.30 -13.75
CA VAL A 49 -6.74 0.64 -14.29
C VAL A 49 -5.91 1.35 -13.21
N PRO A 50 -4.77 0.77 -12.78
CA PRO A 50 -3.89 1.41 -11.80
C PRO A 50 -3.35 2.74 -12.32
N TRP A 51 -3.46 3.79 -11.52
CA TRP A 51 -2.88 5.11 -11.84
C TRP A 51 -1.83 5.54 -10.81
N GLU A 52 -1.87 5.00 -9.59
CA GLU A 52 -0.87 5.25 -8.56
C GLU A 52 -0.59 4.01 -7.72
N GLN A 53 0.67 3.82 -7.32
CA GLN A 53 1.10 2.72 -6.49
C GLN A 53 2.13 3.18 -5.46
N TRP A 54 1.86 2.87 -4.19
CA TRP A 54 2.73 3.14 -3.05
C TRP A 54 3.37 1.84 -2.59
N ILE A 55 4.70 1.77 -2.63
CA ILE A 55 5.46 0.60 -2.19
C ILE A 55 6.18 0.95 -0.89
N ILE A 56 5.75 0.34 0.21
CA ILE A 56 6.33 0.51 1.54
C ILE A 56 7.24 -0.69 1.79
N ASN A 57 8.55 -0.47 1.75
CA ASN A 57 9.54 -1.48 2.09
C ASN A 57 9.67 -1.59 3.60
N VAL A 58 9.57 -2.81 4.12
CA VAL A 58 9.62 -3.10 5.56
C VAL A 58 10.78 -4.04 5.84
N GLU A 59 11.56 -3.69 6.87
CA GLU A 59 12.62 -4.53 7.41
C GLU A 59 12.34 -4.79 8.89
N PHE A 60 12.28 -6.06 9.27
CA PHE A 60 12.06 -6.47 10.65
C PHE A 60 13.41 -6.70 11.35
N ARG A 61 13.70 -5.85 12.35
CA ARG A 61 14.93 -5.93 13.16
C ARG A 61 14.58 -6.26 14.61
N GLN A 62 15.29 -7.23 15.17
CA GLN A 62 15.18 -7.59 16.59
C GLN A 62 16.48 -7.18 17.30
N HIS A 63 16.37 -6.38 18.35
CA HIS A 63 17.52 -5.89 19.12
C HIS A 63 17.51 -6.51 20.52
N ASN A 64 18.65 -7.02 20.95
CA ASN A 64 18.78 -7.80 22.20
C ASN A 64 19.35 -6.97 23.37
N THR A 65 19.70 -5.70 23.17
CA THR A 65 20.26 -4.83 24.23
C THR A 65 19.43 -3.57 24.43
N GLU A 66 19.36 -3.06 25.66
CA GLU A 66 18.57 -1.87 26.00
C GLU A 66 19.10 -0.59 25.34
N LYS A 67 20.42 -0.47 25.20
CA LYS A 67 21.06 0.68 24.53
C LYS A 67 20.66 0.76 23.05
N ASP A 68 20.58 -0.37 22.36
CA ASP A 68 20.18 -0.43 20.95
C ASP A 68 18.70 -0.09 20.76
N ARG A 69 17.84 -0.36 21.77
CA ARG A 69 16.40 -0.07 21.71
C ARG A 69 16.11 1.43 21.66
N LEU A 70 16.83 2.25 22.42
CA LEU A 70 16.64 3.72 22.40
C LEU A 70 16.99 4.31 21.02
N THR A 71 18.14 3.94 20.48
CA THR A 71 18.56 4.38 19.14
C THR A 71 17.61 3.86 18.06
N PHE A 72 17.15 2.62 18.18
CA PHE A 72 16.17 2.04 17.27
C PHE A 72 14.84 2.81 17.29
N ASN A 73 14.28 3.11 18.46
CA ASN A 73 13.02 3.83 18.58
C ASN A 73 13.11 5.24 17.97
N ASN A 74 14.22 5.96 18.19
CA ASN A 74 14.45 7.26 17.57
C ASN A 74 14.54 7.14 16.04
N ASN A 75 15.26 6.14 15.53
CA ASN A 75 15.36 5.91 14.09
C ASN A 75 14.02 5.51 13.47
N LEU A 76 13.22 4.70 14.16
CA LEU A 76 11.87 4.31 13.73
C LEU A 76 10.96 5.53 13.64
N ALA A 77 10.91 6.36 14.70
CA ALA A 77 10.11 7.58 14.71
C ALA A 77 10.51 8.56 13.60
N ASN A 78 11.82 8.73 13.37
CA ASN A 78 12.34 9.54 12.28
C ASN A 78 11.98 8.98 10.91
N THR A 79 12.05 7.66 10.73
CA THR A 79 11.71 7.00 9.47
C THR A 79 10.23 7.17 9.16
N LEU A 80 9.35 6.91 10.14
CA LEU A 80 7.90 7.08 10.00
C LEU A 80 7.55 8.53 9.66
N SER A 81 8.13 9.50 10.38
CA SER A 81 7.91 10.93 10.12
C SER A 81 8.30 11.31 8.68
N LYS A 82 9.47 10.84 8.22
CA LYS A 82 9.94 11.08 6.85
C LYS A 82 9.03 10.42 5.81
N THR A 83 8.58 9.19 6.04
CA THR A 83 7.67 8.49 5.13
C THR A 83 6.36 9.25 4.97
N ILE A 84 5.75 9.69 6.07
CA ILE A 84 4.52 10.49 6.02
C ILE A 84 4.77 11.83 5.33
N GLN A 85 5.88 12.50 5.64
CA GLN A 85 6.25 13.75 4.97
C GLN A 85 6.40 13.56 3.45
N THR A 86 7.03 12.47 3.00
CA THR A 86 7.16 12.14 1.58
C THR A 86 5.78 11.97 0.92
N MET A 87 4.86 11.25 1.57
CA MET A 87 3.48 11.09 1.07
C MET A 87 2.76 12.43 0.96
N LEU A 88 2.84 13.27 2.00
CA LEU A 88 2.22 14.60 2.02
C LEU A 88 2.78 15.52 0.93
N VAL A 89 4.11 15.58 0.78
CA VAL A 89 4.75 16.41 -0.24
C VAL A 89 4.37 15.95 -1.64
N HIS A 90 4.34 14.63 -1.88
CA HIS A 90 3.97 14.10 -3.19
C HIS A 90 2.51 14.40 -3.54
N THR A 91 1.58 14.04 -2.64
CA THR A 91 0.13 14.21 -2.85
C THR A 91 -0.29 15.68 -2.95
N SER A 92 0.42 16.60 -2.28
CA SER A 92 0.18 18.04 -2.38
C SER A 92 0.96 18.73 -3.51
N SER A 93 1.82 18.02 -4.24
CA SER A 93 2.54 18.59 -5.38
C SER A 93 1.62 18.76 -6.59
N GLU A 94 1.93 19.72 -7.47
CA GLU A 94 1.21 19.89 -8.74
C GLU A 94 1.24 18.60 -9.58
N ARG A 95 2.40 17.95 -9.66
CA ARG A 95 2.57 16.68 -10.38
C ARG A 95 1.71 15.56 -9.80
N GLY A 96 1.66 15.43 -8.48
CA GLY A 96 0.85 14.41 -7.81
C GLY A 96 -0.65 14.64 -8.03
N ARG A 97 -1.10 15.90 -7.99
CA ARG A 97 -2.52 16.24 -8.26
C ARG A 97 -2.90 16.08 -9.73
N ALA A 98 -1.99 16.39 -10.65
CA ALA A 98 -2.27 16.38 -12.10
C ALA A 98 -2.54 14.97 -12.65
N VAL A 99 -2.11 13.92 -11.96
CA VAL A 99 -2.33 12.53 -12.38
C VAL A 99 -3.57 11.89 -11.76
N VAL A 100 -4.27 12.59 -10.86
CA VAL A 100 -5.49 12.09 -10.22
C VAL A 100 -6.62 12.04 -11.25
N PRO A 101 -7.25 10.87 -11.48
CA PRO A 101 -8.34 10.75 -12.44
C PRO A 101 -9.58 11.56 -12.03
N PRO A 102 -10.43 11.97 -12.98
CA PRO A 102 -11.72 12.56 -12.66
C PRO A 102 -12.61 11.58 -11.86
N ILE A 103 -13.36 12.09 -10.88
CA ILE A 103 -14.33 11.29 -10.13
C ILE A 103 -15.56 11.07 -11.03
N THR A 104 -15.74 9.85 -11.52
CA THR A 104 -16.86 9.46 -12.40
C THR A 104 -17.97 8.71 -11.67
N GLN A 105 -17.64 8.06 -10.55
CA GLN A 105 -18.57 7.34 -9.69
C GLN A 105 -18.15 7.55 -8.22
N SER A 106 -19.07 7.97 -7.36
CA SER A 106 -18.81 8.12 -5.92
C SER A 106 -19.75 7.21 -5.13
N SER A 107 -19.30 5.99 -4.84
CA SER A 107 -20.00 5.07 -3.95
C SER A 107 -19.04 4.54 -2.88
N GLY A 108 -19.35 4.76 -1.60
CA GLY A 108 -18.53 4.29 -0.48
C GLY A 108 -17.55 5.34 0.07
N ILE A 109 -16.47 4.88 0.71
CA ILE A 109 -15.51 5.71 1.48
C ILE A 109 -14.46 6.39 0.57
N SER A 110 -14.20 5.84 -0.61
CA SER A 110 -13.25 6.40 -1.58
C SER A 110 -13.89 6.45 -2.97
N PRO A 111 -13.69 7.54 -3.73
CA PRO A 111 -14.13 7.62 -5.13
C PRO A 111 -13.29 6.74 -6.07
N PHE A 112 -12.13 6.28 -5.63
CA PHE A 112 -11.23 5.42 -6.41
C PHE A 112 -11.11 4.03 -5.75
N PRO A 113 -11.25 2.92 -6.51
CA PRO A 113 -10.87 1.60 -6.03
C PRO A 113 -9.43 1.58 -5.54
N PHE A 114 -9.18 0.83 -4.48
CA PHE A 114 -7.83 0.58 -3.99
C PHE A 114 -7.64 -0.89 -3.60
N LYS A 115 -6.41 -1.37 -3.71
CA LYS A 115 -6.00 -2.71 -3.28
C LYS A 115 -4.79 -2.61 -2.36
N ILE A 116 -4.74 -3.48 -1.36
CA ILE A 116 -3.59 -3.63 -0.46
C ILE A 116 -3.06 -5.05 -0.65
N ALA A 117 -1.84 -5.16 -1.17
CA ALA A 117 -1.12 -6.41 -1.33
C ALA A 117 0.11 -6.40 -0.42
N THR A 118 0.40 -7.52 0.23
CA THR A 118 1.56 -7.67 1.11
C THR A 118 2.44 -8.78 0.60
N HIS A 119 3.75 -8.56 0.55
CA HIS A 119 4.71 -9.48 -0.03
C HIS A 119 5.84 -9.78 0.96
N VAL A 120 6.20 -11.04 1.10
CA VAL A 120 7.32 -11.50 1.93
C VAL A 120 8.12 -12.51 1.11
N GLY A 121 9.44 -12.37 1.05
CA GLY A 121 10.29 -13.25 0.24
C GLY A 121 9.99 -13.20 -1.28
N GLY A 122 9.29 -12.17 -1.77
CA GLY A 122 8.84 -12.05 -3.15
C GLY A 122 7.51 -12.73 -3.48
N VAL A 123 6.83 -13.30 -2.48
CA VAL A 123 5.53 -13.96 -2.64
C VAL A 123 4.45 -13.13 -1.95
N GLU A 124 3.29 -12.96 -2.60
CA GLU A 124 2.13 -12.31 -2.01
C GLU A 124 1.53 -13.17 -0.88
N VAL A 125 1.16 -12.55 0.23
CA VAL A 125 0.61 -13.22 1.41
C VAL A 125 -0.76 -12.66 1.79
N GLY A 126 -1.61 -13.49 2.40
CA GLY A 126 -2.96 -13.07 2.82
C GLY A 126 -3.93 -12.83 1.66
N THR A 127 -3.81 -13.61 0.59
CA THR A 127 -4.80 -13.71 -0.48
C THR A 127 -5.95 -14.62 -0.02
N SER A 128 -6.94 -14.03 0.64
CA SER A 128 -8.20 -14.67 0.99
C SER A 128 -9.35 -13.73 0.70
#